data_AF-A0A7G2CLI9-F1
#
_entry.id   AF-A0A7G2CLI9-F1
#
_cell.length_a   1.000
_cell.length_b   1.000
_cell.length_c   1.000
_cell.angle_alpha   90.00
_cell.angle_beta   90.00
_cell.angle_gamma   90.00
#
_symmetry.space_group_name_H-M   'P 1'
#
loop_
_entity.id
_entity.type
_entity.pdbx_description
1 polymer ?
#
loop_
_entity_poly.entity_id
_entity_poly.type
_entity_poly.pdbx_seq_one_letter_code
_entity_poly.pdbx_strand_id
1 'polypeptide(L)'
;MSKLKNTEDLLGLELTTKLVGKAGGVGPLSRMSDKALKHLGSEDYEPTSALKTLSTQLHCGYLIESDLFRQYFVNDDNELIDGQLHSAQKALSALARKALLAIKMDASGTVENTFGTDQYTSLKDEFARLLEKGKVDVNDTQALAAPQIQKRGERKAKRGGKKEQQKRHANDGSSLLERALSRVKMGVSEEEQREEILQRDDIRIQLRKEQEKTAQNGRKRGRTEEVDEYNDLLSLDF
;
A
#
# COMPACT_ATOMS: atom_id res chain seq x y z
N MET A 1 25.21 -25.62 -20.69
CA MET A 1 25.37 -24.79 -19.47
C MET A 1 24.16 -23.88 -19.40
N SER A 2 23.44 -23.89 -18.27
CA SER A 2 22.33 -22.97 -18.09
C SER A 2 22.84 -21.52 -18.16
N LYS A 3 22.12 -20.66 -18.87
CA LYS A 3 22.40 -19.22 -18.95
C LYS A 3 21.89 -18.47 -17.71
N LEU A 4 21.25 -19.17 -16.77
CA LEU A 4 20.47 -18.64 -15.66
C LEU A 4 20.84 -19.34 -14.34
N LYS A 5 22.14 -19.50 -14.08
CA LYS A 5 22.59 -20.30 -12.95
C LYS A 5 22.19 -19.69 -11.59
N ASN A 6 22.34 -18.38 -11.42
CA ASN A 6 22.03 -17.76 -10.12
C ASN A 6 20.55 -17.80 -9.79
N THR A 7 19.69 -17.65 -10.80
CA THR A 7 18.25 -17.74 -10.63
C THR A 7 17.78 -19.17 -10.40
N GLU A 8 18.40 -20.15 -11.06
CA GLU A 8 18.15 -21.57 -10.82
C GLU A 8 18.55 -21.98 -9.40
N ASP A 9 19.70 -21.52 -8.92
CA ASP A 9 20.17 -21.78 -7.56
C ASP A 9 19.25 -21.15 -6.48
N LEU A 10 18.57 -20.04 -6.81
CA LEU A 10 17.67 -19.34 -5.87
C LEU A 10 16.24 -19.90 -5.85
N LEU A 11 15.65 -20.14 -7.03
CA LEU A 11 14.23 -20.47 -7.20
C LEU A 11 13.98 -21.92 -7.61
N GLY A 12 14.99 -22.62 -8.10
CA GLY A 12 14.84 -23.94 -8.72
C GLY A 12 14.56 -23.87 -10.23
N LEU A 13 14.98 -24.91 -10.94
CA LEU A 13 14.94 -24.99 -12.40
C LEU A 13 13.51 -24.98 -12.99
N GLU A 14 12.55 -25.59 -12.29
CA GLU A 14 11.16 -25.63 -12.77
C GLU A 14 10.50 -24.25 -12.75
N LEU A 15 10.78 -23.44 -11.72
CA LEU A 15 10.20 -22.10 -11.62
C LEU A 15 10.89 -21.11 -12.54
N THR A 16 12.21 -21.19 -12.69
CA THR A 16 12.92 -20.32 -13.63
C THR A 16 12.46 -20.56 -15.06
N THR A 17 12.27 -21.81 -15.47
CA THR A 17 11.76 -22.14 -16.81
C THR A 17 10.33 -21.63 -17.03
N LYS A 18 9.42 -21.76 -16.05
CA LYS A 18 8.08 -21.17 -16.11
C LYS A 18 8.10 -19.65 -16.23
N LEU A 19 8.91 -18.98 -15.40
CA LEU A 19 9.04 -17.51 -15.41
C LEU A 19 9.60 -16.99 -16.74
N VAL A 20 10.65 -17.63 -17.24
CA VAL A 20 11.27 -17.27 -18.53
C VAL A 20 10.32 -17.54 -19.69
N GLY A 21 9.59 -18.67 -19.65
CA GLY A 21 8.59 -19.01 -20.65
C GLY A 21 7.46 -17.98 -20.72
N LYS A 22 6.90 -17.59 -19.57
CA LYS A 22 5.81 -16.60 -19.51
C LYS A 22 6.25 -15.19 -19.88
N ALA A 23 7.48 -14.79 -19.52
CA ALA A 23 8.02 -13.48 -19.87
C ALA A 23 8.49 -13.38 -21.33
N GLY A 24 8.57 -14.49 -22.07
CA GLY A 24 9.08 -14.52 -23.44
C GLY A 24 10.61 -14.41 -23.54
N GLY A 25 11.33 -14.84 -22.50
CA GLY A 25 12.79 -14.88 -22.46
C GLY A 25 13.42 -14.05 -21.34
N VAL A 26 14.74 -14.17 -21.20
CA VAL A 26 15.54 -13.52 -20.13
C VAL A 26 15.61 -12.00 -20.30
N GLY A 27 15.66 -11.51 -21.55
CA GLY A 27 15.72 -10.09 -21.86
C GLY A 27 14.51 -9.31 -21.31
N PRO A 28 13.27 -9.65 -21.72
CA PRO A 28 12.07 -9.04 -21.16
C PRO A 28 11.97 -9.21 -19.64
N LEU A 29 12.27 -10.40 -19.12
CA LEU A 29 12.22 -10.71 -17.70
C LEU A 29 13.13 -9.79 -16.85
N SER A 30 14.35 -9.52 -17.33
CA SER A 30 15.31 -8.63 -16.65
C SER A 30 14.87 -7.16 -16.58
N ARG A 31 13.99 -6.73 -17.50
CA ARG A 31 13.46 -5.36 -17.57
C ARG A 31 12.22 -5.15 -16.71
N MET A 32 11.64 -6.22 -16.17
CA MET A 32 10.46 -6.13 -15.33
C MET A 32 10.76 -5.42 -14.00
N SER A 33 9.73 -4.82 -13.42
CA SER A 33 9.79 -4.36 -12.02
C SER A 33 9.58 -5.55 -11.07
N ASP A 34 10.01 -5.38 -9.82
CA ASP A 34 9.82 -6.33 -8.74
C ASP A 34 8.33 -6.64 -8.52
N LYS A 35 7.48 -5.61 -8.58
CA LYS A 35 6.02 -5.77 -8.51
C LYS A 35 5.46 -6.55 -9.70
N ALA A 36 5.93 -6.28 -10.91
CA ALA A 36 5.49 -7.02 -12.10
C ALA A 36 5.90 -8.50 -12.03
N LEU A 37 7.13 -8.77 -11.59
CA LEU A 37 7.62 -10.14 -11.39
C LEU A 37 6.80 -10.88 -10.32
N LYS A 38 6.40 -10.19 -9.24
CA LYS A 38 5.53 -10.78 -8.21
C LYS A 38 4.19 -11.24 -8.76
N HIS A 39 3.57 -10.49 -9.67
CA HIS A 39 2.26 -10.84 -10.25
C HIS A 39 2.34 -11.80 -11.45
N LEU A 40 3.55 -12.09 -11.95
CA LEU A 40 3.76 -12.91 -13.14
C LEU A 40 3.22 -14.33 -12.95
N GLY A 41 2.29 -14.75 -13.82
CA GLY A 41 1.68 -16.08 -13.75
C GLY A 41 0.47 -16.20 -12.83
N SER A 42 0.00 -15.11 -12.22
CA SER A 42 -1.19 -15.13 -11.36
C SER A 42 -2.48 -15.53 -12.09
N GLU A 43 -2.53 -15.33 -13.40
CA GLU A 43 -3.66 -15.67 -14.26
C GLU A 43 -3.71 -17.16 -14.63
N ASP A 44 -2.56 -17.84 -14.64
CA ASP A 44 -2.40 -19.20 -15.18
C ASP A 44 -2.93 -20.31 -14.24
N TYR A 45 -3.26 -19.96 -13.00
CA TYR A 45 -3.87 -20.89 -12.05
C TYR A 45 -5.37 -21.09 -12.35
N GLU A 46 -5.81 -22.35 -12.31
CA GLU A 46 -7.22 -22.73 -12.44
C GLU A 46 -8.08 -22.07 -11.35
N PRO A 47 -9.27 -21.55 -11.68
CA PRO A 47 -10.10 -20.77 -10.76
C PRO A 47 -10.57 -21.55 -9.52
N THR A 48 -10.63 -22.88 -9.61
CA THR A 48 -11.07 -23.79 -8.55
C THR A 48 -9.93 -24.31 -7.67
N SER A 49 -8.68 -24.00 -7.99
CA SER A 49 -7.51 -24.51 -7.25
C SER A 49 -7.25 -23.73 -5.96
N ALA A 50 -6.83 -24.44 -4.90
CA ALA A 50 -6.38 -23.82 -3.64
C ALA A 50 -5.23 -22.82 -3.85
N LEU A 51 -4.37 -23.10 -4.84
CA LEU A 51 -3.29 -22.21 -5.24
C LEU A 51 -3.81 -20.87 -5.78
N LYS A 52 -4.93 -20.86 -6.53
CA LYS A 52 -5.54 -19.60 -7.00
C LYS A 52 -6.03 -18.75 -5.84
N THR A 53 -6.73 -19.35 -4.88
CA THR A 53 -7.19 -18.62 -3.70
C THR A 53 -6.01 -18.02 -2.93
N LEU A 54 -4.94 -18.78 -2.72
CA LEU A 54 -3.73 -18.27 -2.07
C LEU A 54 -3.04 -17.18 -2.91
N SER A 55 -3.00 -17.33 -4.24
CA SER A 55 -2.46 -16.34 -5.17
C SER A 55 -3.20 -15.00 -5.10
N THR A 56 -4.52 -15.04 -4.99
CA THR A 56 -5.35 -13.84 -4.86
C THR A 56 -5.16 -13.17 -3.50
N GLN A 57 -5.03 -13.94 -2.41
CA GLN A 57 -4.79 -13.41 -1.06
C GLN A 57 -3.41 -12.75 -0.90
N LEU A 58 -2.37 -13.33 -1.51
CA LEU A 58 -0.99 -12.82 -1.44
C LEU A 58 -0.66 -11.83 -2.54
N HIS A 59 -1.56 -11.67 -3.51
CA HIS A 59 -1.36 -10.92 -4.74
C HIS A 59 -0.06 -11.32 -5.44
N CYS A 60 0.12 -12.61 -5.69
CA CYS A 60 1.34 -13.18 -6.24
C CYS A 60 1.04 -14.27 -7.29
N GLY A 61 1.98 -14.49 -8.21
CA GLY A 61 1.91 -15.50 -9.27
C GLY A 61 2.80 -16.70 -8.98
N TYR A 62 3.68 -17.07 -9.92
CA TYR A 62 4.50 -18.30 -9.83
C TYR A 62 5.46 -18.35 -8.65
N LEU A 63 5.83 -17.22 -8.03
CA LEU A 63 6.75 -17.22 -6.89
C LEU A 63 6.19 -17.92 -5.64
N ILE A 64 4.88 -18.15 -5.58
CA ILE A 64 4.22 -18.94 -4.53
C ILE A 64 4.71 -20.39 -4.53
N GLU A 65 5.05 -20.91 -5.70
CA GLU A 65 5.51 -22.29 -5.84
C GLU A 65 6.96 -22.48 -5.37
N SER A 66 7.66 -21.40 -5.00
CA SER A 66 9.04 -21.51 -4.54
C SER A 66 9.17 -22.37 -3.29
N ASP A 67 10.13 -23.29 -3.31
CA ASP A 67 10.39 -24.22 -2.21
C ASP A 67 10.66 -23.48 -0.90
N LEU A 68 11.42 -22.38 -0.98
CA LEU A 68 11.68 -21.51 0.17
C LEU A 68 10.40 -20.92 0.76
N PHE A 69 9.48 -20.46 -0.08
CA PHE A 69 8.24 -19.86 0.43
C PHE A 69 7.32 -20.94 1.03
N ARG A 70 7.20 -22.08 0.35
CA ARG A 70 6.39 -23.21 0.79
C ARG A 70 6.85 -23.75 2.14
N GLN A 71 8.16 -23.91 2.34
CA GLN A 71 8.74 -24.40 3.59
C GLN A 71 8.41 -23.56 4.83
N TYR A 72 8.24 -22.23 4.68
CA TYR A 72 8.08 -21.33 5.82
C TYR A 72 6.64 -20.85 6.05
N PHE A 73 5.81 -20.77 5.00
CA PHE A 73 4.51 -20.09 5.07
C PHE A 73 3.32 -20.96 4.64
N VAL A 74 3.54 -22.14 4.06
CA VAL A 74 2.50 -22.98 3.49
C VAL A 74 2.47 -24.34 4.18
N ASN A 75 1.29 -24.80 4.58
CA ASN A 75 1.08 -26.14 5.15
C ASN A 75 0.96 -27.21 4.05
N ASP A 76 0.96 -28.49 4.43
CA ASP A 76 0.83 -29.62 3.49
C ASP A 76 -0.42 -29.54 2.60
N ASP A 77 -1.48 -28.88 3.07
CA ASP A 77 -2.74 -28.66 2.34
C ASP A 77 -2.72 -27.46 1.37
N ASN A 78 -1.54 -26.85 1.12
CA ASN A 78 -1.37 -25.63 0.33
C ASN A 78 -2.11 -24.39 0.86
N GLU A 79 -2.38 -24.37 2.17
CA GLU A 79 -2.98 -23.24 2.86
C GLU A 79 -1.92 -22.42 3.61
N LEU A 80 -2.18 -21.13 3.79
CA LEU A 80 -1.33 -20.24 4.58
C LEU A 80 -1.44 -20.59 6.07
N ILE A 81 -0.32 -20.53 6.77
CA ILE A 81 -0.32 -20.62 8.24
C ILE A 81 -1.10 -19.43 8.83
N ASP A 82 -2.03 -19.74 9.74
CA ASP A 82 -2.92 -18.76 10.35
C ASP A 82 -2.17 -17.56 10.96
N GLY A 83 -2.65 -16.36 10.66
CA GLY A 83 -2.10 -15.10 11.19
C GLY A 83 -0.80 -14.63 10.53
N GLN A 84 -0.27 -15.35 9.53
CA GLN A 84 0.98 -15.00 8.82
C GLN A 84 0.77 -14.31 7.46
N LEU A 85 -0.44 -13.81 7.16
CA LEU A 85 -0.73 -13.19 5.85
C LEU A 85 0.22 -12.01 5.54
N HIS A 86 0.47 -11.15 6.52
CA HIS A 86 1.26 -9.93 6.30
C HIS A 86 2.78 -10.22 6.22
N SER A 87 3.28 -11.19 7.01
CA SER A 87 4.66 -11.67 6.93
C SER A 87 4.91 -12.39 5.62
N ALA A 88 3.97 -13.24 5.17
CA ALA A 88 4.03 -13.91 3.87
C ALA A 88 4.05 -12.93 2.69
N GLN A 89 3.22 -11.87 2.71
CA GLN A 89 3.25 -10.82 1.68
C GLN A 89 4.59 -10.07 1.64
N LYS A 90 5.20 -9.81 2.81
CA LYS A 90 6.54 -9.19 2.91
C LYS A 90 7.63 -10.14 2.40
N ALA A 91 7.57 -11.40 2.78
CA ALA A 91 8.49 -12.46 2.35
C ALA A 91 8.50 -12.59 0.83
N LEU A 92 7.32 -12.68 0.19
CA LEU A 92 7.21 -12.72 -1.28
C LEU A 92 7.76 -11.46 -1.95
N SER A 93 7.60 -10.29 -1.33
CA SER A 93 8.14 -9.04 -1.87
C SER A 93 9.68 -8.97 -1.74
N ALA A 94 10.25 -9.57 -0.70
CA ALA A 94 11.70 -9.73 -0.57
C ALA A 94 12.24 -10.74 -1.59
N LEU A 95 11.56 -11.89 -1.75
CA LEU A 95 11.89 -12.92 -2.72
C LEU A 95 11.84 -12.40 -4.16
N ALA A 96 10.78 -11.69 -4.54
CA ALA A 96 10.66 -11.09 -5.87
C ALA A 96 11.81 -10.12 -6.16
N ARG A 97 12.22 -9.30 -5.19
CA ARG A 97 13.33 -8.37 -5.35
C ARG A 97 14.66 -9.09 -5.54
N LYS A 98 14.95 -10.10 -4.73
CA LYS A 98 16.20 -10.89 -4.84
C LYS A 98 16.24 -11.74 -6.10
N ALA A 99 15.10 -12.33 -6.49
CA ALA A 99 14.95 -13.01 -7.77
C ALA A 99 15.23 -12.08 -8.95
N LEU A 100 14.68 -10.86 -8.94
CA LEU A 100 14.95 -9.88 -10.00
C LEU A 100 16.44 -9.50 -10.07
N LEU A 101 17.11 -9.36 -8.93
CA LEU A 101 18.56 -9.11 -8.90
C LEU A 101 19.34 -10.28 -9.51
N ALA A 102 19.01 -11.52 -9.13
CA ALA A 102 19.62 -12.71 -9.71
C ALA A 102 19.39 -12.78 -11.24
N ILE A 103 18.17 -12.48 -11.70
CA ILE A 103 17.85 -12.43 -13.15
C ILE A 103 18.69 -11.37 -13.87
N LYS A 104 18.87 -10.20 -13.26
CA LYS A 104 19.67 -9.12 -13.85
C LYS A 104 21.15 -9.47 -13.90
N MET A 105 21.68 -10.14 -12.88
CA MET A 105 23.05 -10.63 -12.85
C MET A 105 23.29 -11.71 -13.91
N ASP A 106 22.35 -12.65 -14.05
CA ASP A 106 22.41 -13.66 -15.10
C ASP A 106 22.31 -13.02 -16.50
N ALA A 107 21.47 -11.99 -16.66
CA ALA A 107 21.32 -11.25 -17.91
C ALA A 107 22.55 -10.39 -18.25
N SER A 108 23.27 -9.85 -17.26
CA SER A 108 24.49 -9.09 -17.47
C SER A 108 25.71 -9.97 -17.77
N GLY A 109 25.59 -11.28 -17.63
CA GLY A 109 26.66 -12.23 -17.91
C GLY A 109 27.82 -12.18 -16.90
N THR A 110 27.60 -11.61 -15.72
CA THR A 110 28.59 -11.56 -14.65
C THR A 110 28.73 -12.95 -14.01
N VAL A 111 29.96 -13.46 -13.94
CA VAL A 111 30.28 -14.89 -13.69
C VAL A 111 30.32 -15.25 -12.19
N GLU A 112 29.77 -14.41 -11.32
CA GLU A 112 29.72 -14.70 -9.88
C GLU A 112 28.66 -15.77 -9.60
N ASN A 113 29.05 -17.03 -9.79
CA ASN A 113 28.22 -18.21 -9.61
C ASN A 113 27.81 -18.48 -8.15
N THR A 114 28.19 -17.61 -7.20
CA THR A 114 27.86 -17.72 -5.77
C THR A 114 26.74 -16.78 -5.36
N PHE A 115 26.37 -15.81 -6.22
CA PHE A 115 25.36 -14.82 -5.87
C PHE A 115 24.00 -15.48 -5.57
N GLY A 116 23.59 -16.48 -6.36
CA GLY A 116 22.35 -17.22 -6.14
C GLY A 116 22.29 -17.88 -4.76
N THR A 117 23.35 -18.58 -4.36
CA THR A 117 23.43 -19.26 -3.06
C THR A 117 23.47 -18.29 -1.90
N ASP A 118 24.15 -17.14 -2.05
CA ASP A 118 24.23 -16.11 -1.02
C ASP A 118 22.88 -15.40 -0.81
N GLN A 119 22.14 -15.16 -1.88
CA GLN A 119 20.78 -14.61 -1.77
C GLN A 119 19.81 -15.61 -1.16
N TYR A 120 19.99 -16.91 -1.44
CA TYR A 120 19.17 -17.98 -0.87
C TYR A 120 19.34 -18.08 0.66
N THR A 121 20.58 -18.06 1.17
CA THR A 121 20.85 -18.06 2.62
C THR A 121 20.33 -16.78 3.28
N SER A 122 20.56 -15.63 2.64
CA SER A 122 20.03 -14.35 3.12
C SER A 122 18.49 -14.32 3.20
N LEU A 123 17.79 -14.94 2.24
CA LEU A 123 16.32 -15.08 2.29
C LEU A 123 15.85 -15.97 3.44
N LYS A 124 16.56 -17.07 3.71
CA LYS A 124 16.23 -17.95 4.84
C LYS A 124 16.28 -17.20 6.17
N ASP A 125 17.33 -16.40 6.38
CA ASP A 125 17.48 -15.59 7.58
C ASP A 125 16.39 -14.52 7.69
N GLU A 126 16.03 -13.87 6.57
CA GLU A 126 14.94 -12.89 6.54
C GLU A 126 13.57 -13.52 6.84
N PHE A 127 13.30 -14.71 6.30
CA PHE A 127 12.03 -15.42 6.53
C PHE A 127 11.91 -15.89 7.97
N ALA A 128 12.99 -16.44 8.54
CA ALA A 128 13.05 -16.79 9.96
C ALA A 128 12.77 -15.56 10.85
N ARG A 129 13.43 -14.42 10.57
CA ARG A 129 13.20 -13.16 11.30
C ARG A 129 11.77 -12.64 11.14
N LEU A 130 11.13 -12.82 9.99
CA LEU A 130 9.76 -12.38 9.76
C LEU A 130 8.74 -13.21 10.55
N LEU A 131 9.01 -14.50 10.74
CA LEU A 131 8.19 -15.36 11.59
C LEU A 131 8.39 -15.01 13.07
N GLU A 132 9.62 -14.77 13.50
CA GLU A 132 9.94 -14.40 14.89
C GLU A 132 9.40 -13.01 15.26
N LYS A 133 9.57 -12.01 14.39
CA LYS A 133 9.19 -10.61 14.63
C LYS A 133 7.79 -10.27 14.11
N GLY A 134 6.95 -11.29 13.90
CA GLY A 134 5.68 -11.23 13.17
C GLY A 134 4.61 -10.28 13.73
N LYS A 135 4.81 -9.75 14.93
CA LYS A 135 4.09 -8.60 15.45
C LYS A 135 5.14 -7.69 16.09
N VAL A 136 4.94 -6.38 16.02
CA VAL A 136 5.54 -5.43 16.96
C VAL A 136 5.54 -6.14 18.32
N ASP A 137 6.72 -6.37 18.91
CA ASP A 137 6.82 -7.09 20.16
C ASP A 137 5.73 -6.54 21.07
N VAL A 138 4.97 -7.39 21.75
CA VAL A 138 3.87 -6.96 22.64
C VAL A 138 4.35 -5.91 23.67
N ASN A 139 5.65 -5.83 23.87
CA ASN A 139 6.36 -4.90 24.75
C ASN A 139 6.71 -3.54 24.10
N ASP A 140 6.62 -3.40 22.78
CA ASP A 140 6.92 -2.16 22.04
C ASP A 140 5.64 -1.34 21.78
N THR A 141 4.66 -1.47 22.68
CA THR A 141 3.63 -0.45 22.84
C THR A 141 4.31 0.78 23.43
N GLN A 142 4.67 1.73 22.56
CA GLN A 142 5.00 3.07 23.04
C GLN A 142 3.84 3.56 23.89
N ALA A 143 4.07 3.71 25.19
CA ALA A 143 3.08 4.24 26.10
C ALA A 143 2.62 5.60 25.55
N LEU A 144 1.30 5.79 25.45
CA LEU A 144 0.73 7.10 25.16
C LEU A 144 1.38 8.13 26.10
N ALA A 145 1.71 9.29 25.56
CA ALA A 145 2.28 10.36 26.37
C ALA A 145 1.40 10.57 27.60
N ALA A 146 2.00 10.52 28.79
CA ALA A 146 1.27 10.71 30.04
C ALA A 146 0.42 11.98 29.94
N PRO A 147 -0.86 11.94 30.35
CA PRO A 147 -1.75 13.09 30.24
C PRO A 147 -1.07 14.29 30.91
N GLN A 148 -0.78 15.31 30.12
CA GLN A 148 -0.14 16.53 30.61
C GLN A 148 -1.14 17.29 31.48
N ILE A 149 -1.04 17.11 32.80
CA ILE A 149 -1.72 17.95 33.77
C ILE A 149 -1.02 19.30 33.72
N GLN A 150 -1.61 20.27 33.02
CA GLN A 150 -1.05 21.61 32.90
C GLN A 150 -0.88 22.21 34.29
N LYS A 151 0.36 22.22 34.80
CA LYS A 151 0.69 22.87 36.08
C LYS A 151 0.80 24.37 35.85
N ARG A 152 0.30 25.15 36.81
CA ARG A 152 0.33 26.62 36.78
C ARG A 152 1.78 27.10 36.63
N GLY A 153 2.17 27.54 35.43
CA GLY A 153 3.54 27.98 35.11
C GLY A 153 4.17 27.32 33.88
N GLU A 154 3.55 26.26 33.31
CA GLU A 154 4.05 25.67 32.07
C GLU A 154 3.89 26.62 30.86
N ARG A 155 4.77 26.41 29.86
CA ARG A 155 4.85 27.21 28.63
C ARG A 155 3.46 27.36 28.01
N LYS A 156 2.88 28.56 28.14
CA LYS A 156 1.67 28.95 27.41
C LYS A 156 1.87 28.61 25.93
N ALA A 157 0.82 28.08 25.30
CA ALA A 157 0.81 27.77 23.87
C ALA A 157 1.50 28.90 23.08
N LYS A 158 2.38 28.51 22.14
CA LYS A 158 3.16 29.47 21.34
C LYS A 158 2.19 30.51 20.74
N ARG A 159 2.65 31.77 20.69
CA ARG A 159 1.84 32.89 20.18
C ARG A 159 1.28 32.50 18.80
N GLY A 160 -0.02 32.64 18.65
CA GLY A 160 -0.75 32.27 17.46
C GLY A 160 -0.19 32.89 16.17
N GLY A 161 -0.47 32.25 15.05
CA GLY A 161 -0.13 32.73 13.72
C GLY A 161 -0.93 32.03 12.62
N LYS A 162 -0.76 32.46 11.37
CA LYS A 162 -1.52 31.96 10.21
C LYS A 162 -1.44 30.44 10.04
N LYS A 163 -0.28 29.84 10.32
CA LYS A 163 -0.08 28.37 10.28
C LYS A 163 -0.82 27.63 11.40
N GLU A 164 -0.93 28.24 12.58
CA GLU A 164 -1.70 27.65 13.69
C GLU A 164 -3.20 27.79 13.47
N GLN A 165 -3.65 28.91 12.89
CA GLN A 165 -5.04 29.08 12.46
C GLN A 165 -5.43 28.04 11.41
N GLN A 166 -4.61 27.82 10.38
CA GLN A 166 -4.85 26.77 9.38
C GLN A 166 -4.87 25.37 10.00
N LYS A 167 -3.97 25.07 10.95
CA LYS A 167 -3.97 23.78 11.65
C LYS A 167 -5.22 23.59 12.53
N ARG A 168 -5.70 24.64 13.20
CA ARG A 168 -6.97 24.60 13.94
C ARG A 168 -8.15 24.40 13.01
N HIS A 169 -8.21 25.08 11.86
CA HIS A 169 -9.25 24.85 10.86
C HIS A 169 -9.22 23.44 10.24
N ALA A 170 -8.05 22.79 10.18
CA ALA A 170 -7.92 21.41 9.70
C ALA A 170 -8.26 20.37 10.77
N ASN A 171 -7.97 20.67 12.05
CA ASN A 171 -8.17 19.74 13.17
C ASN A 171 -9.54 19.88 13.85
N ASP A 172 -10.10 21.10 13.89
CA ASP A 172 -11.48 21.36 14.31
C ASP A 172 -12.40 20.91 13.17
N GLY A 173 -12.52 19.60 12.99
CA GLY A 173 -13.38 18.97 11.99
C GLY A 173 -14.88 19.20 12.23
N SER A 174 -15.26 19.97 13.26
CA SER A 174 -16.64 20.40 13.45
C SER A 174 -17.01 21.38 12.34
N SER A 175 -17.84 20.93 11.41
CA SER A 175 -18.48 21.79 10.42
C SER A 175 -19.17 22.97 11.13
N LEU A 176 -19.31 24.12 10.45
CA LEU A 176 -20.03 25.27 11.02
C LEU A 176 -21.48 24.92 11.36
N LEU A 177 -22.03 23.89 10.70
CA LEU A 177 -23.30 23.23 11.00
C LEU A 177 -23.28 22.52 12.36
N GLU A 178 -22.29 21.67 12.64
CA GLU A 178 -22.15 21.01 13.94
C GLU A 178 -22.00 22.02 15.08
N ARG A 179 -21.28 23.12 14.84
CA ARG A 179 -21.16 24.21 15.80
C ARG A 179 -22.49 24.94 16.01
N ALA A 180 -23.28 25.16 14.95
CA ALA A 180 -24.60 25.77 15.05
C ALA A 180 -25.59 24.87 15.79
N LEU A 181 -25.54 23.56 15.55
CA LEU A 181 -26.39 22.55 16.19
C LEU A 181 -25.99 22.24 17.64
N SER A 182 -24.72 22.49 18.02
CA SER A 182 -24.26 22.29 19.39
C SER A 182 -24.87 23.25 20.43
N ARG A 183 -25.48 24.36 20.00
CA ARG A 183 -26.11 25.33 20.90
C ARG A 183 -27.61 25.04 20.99
N VAL A 184 -28.02 24.49 22.13
CA VAL A 184 -29.44 24.28 22.45
C VAL A 184 -29.97 25.53 23.17
N LYS A 185 -31.02 26.16 22.64
CA LYS A 185 -31.77 27.20 23.35
C LYS A 185 -32.70 26.51 24.35
N MET A 186 -32.66 26.92 25.62
CA MET A 186 -33.59 26.38 26.62
C MET A 186 -34.98 27.00 26.42
N GLY A 187 -36.03 26.17 26.42
CA GLY A 187 -37.43 26.64 26.33
C GLY A 187 -38.04 26.72 24.93
N VAL A 188 -37.37 26.20 23.91
CA VAL A 188 -37.90 26.00 22.54
C VAL A 188 -37.76 24.52 22.19
N SER A 189 -38.70 23.94 21.43
CA SER A 189 -38.58 22.54 21.03
C SER A 189 -37.34 22.31 20.14
N GLU A 190 -36.72 21.14 20.23
CA GLU A 190 -35.50 20.84 19.46
C GLU A 190 -35.74 20.86 17.95
N GLU A 191 -36.95 20.49 17.52
CA GLU A 191 -37.36 20.44 16.12
C GLU A 191 -37.50 21.85 15.54
N GLU A 192 -38.20 22.76 16.23
CA GLU A 192 -38.32 24.17 15.83
C GLU A 192 -36.95 24.86 15.78
N GLN A 193 -36.05 24.52 16.70
CA GLN A 193 -34.68 25.06 16.69
C GLN A 193 -33.88 24.58 15.48
N ARG A 194 -33.99 23.30 15.12
CA ARG A 194 -33.32 22.74 13.94
C ARG A 194 -33.84 23.38 12.66
N GLU A 195 -35.14 23.58 12.55
CA GLU A 195 -35.77 24.26 11.41
C GLU A 195 -35.32 25.72 11.31
N GLU A 196 -35.32 26.46 12.43
CA GLU A 196 -34.83 27.85 12.49
C GLU A 196 -33.36 27.94 12.03
N ILE A 197 -32.51 27.00 12.46
CA ILE A 197 -31.09 26.95 12.09
C ILE A 197 -30.92 26.66 10.59
N LEU A 198 -31.68 25.73 10.03
CA LEU A 198 -31.64 25.40 8.59
C LEU A 198 -32.22 26.50 7.70
N GLN A 199 -33.02 27.41 8.25
CA GLN A 199 -33.57 28.57 7.54
C GLN A 199 -32.61 29.76 7.46
N ARG A 200 -31.50 29.76 8.23
CA ARG A 200 -30.51 30.85 8.17
C ARG A 200 -29.71 30.82 6.87
N ASP A 201 -29.70 31.95 6.17
CA ASP A 201 -29.03 32.10 4.87
C ASP A 201 -27.52 31.84 4.95
N ASP A 202 -26.87 32.27 6.02
CA ASP A 202 -25.43 32.04 6.24
C ASP A 202 -25.07 30.55 6.27
N ILE A 203 -25.95 29.74 6.87
CA ILE A 203 -25.78 28.29 7.02
C ILE A 203 -26.05 27.59 5.69
N ARG A 204 -27.09 28.01 4.96
CA ARG A 204 -27.41 27.50 3.62
C ARG A 204 -26.28 27.75 2.62
N ILE A 205 -25.71 28.95 2.63
CA ILE A 205 -24.59 29.33 1.75
C ILE A 205 -23.34 28.49 2.05
N GLN A 206 -23.06 28.22 3.33
CA GLN A 206 -21.92 27.40 3.73
C GLN A 206 -22.12 25.92 3.40
N LEU A 207 -23.32 25.39 3.64
CA LEU A 207 -23.69 24.01 3.30
C LEU A 207 -23.58 23.77 1.78
N ARG A 208 -24.00 24.74 0.96
CA ARG A 208 -23.80 24.71 -0.50
C ARG A 208 -22.32 24.71 -0.89
N LYS A 209 -21.49 25.53 -0.24
CA LYS A 209 -20.03 25.56 -0.48
C LYS A 209 -19.33 24.27 -0.05
N GLU A 210 -19.79 23.60 1.00
CA GLU A 210 -19.27 22.29 1.42
C GLU A 210 -19.68 21.19 0.43
N GLN A 211 -20.92 21.22 -0.07
CA GLN A 211 -21.38 20.32 -1.14
C GLN A 211 -20.59 20.53 -2.45
N GLU A 212 -20.30 21.78 -2.83
CA GLU A 212 -19.47 22.08 -3.99
C GLU A 212 -18.02 21.59 -3.82
N LYS A 213 -17.42 21.77 -2.63
CA LYS A 213 -16.07 21.28 -2.34
C LYS A 213 -15.98 19.76 -2.31
N THR A 214 -16.98 19.07 -1.76
CA THR A 214 -17.04 17.60 -1.74
C THR A 214 -17.28 17.04 -3.15
N ALA A 215 -18.09 17.72 -3.98
CA ALA A 215 -18.24 17.40 -5.40
C ALA A 215 -16.94 17.61 -6.20
N GLN A 216 -16.19 18.67 -5.92
CA GLN A 216 -14.88 18.92 -6.55
C GLN A 216 -13.81 17.91 -6.10
N ASN A 217 -13.76 17.54 -4.81
CA ASN A 217 -12.83 16.54 -4.29
C ASN A 217 -13.22 15.09 -4.65
N GLY A 218 -14.51 14.83 -4.86
CA GLY A 218 -15.05 13.55 -5.33
C GLY A 218 -14.78 13.29 -6.81
N ARG A 219 -14.46 14.33 -7.59
CA ARG A 219 -13.83 14.19 -8.91
C ARG A 219 -12.36 13.80 -8.72
N LYS A 220 -12.12 12.56 -8.26
CA LYS A 220 -10.94 11.82 -8.72
C LYS A 220 -10.90 12.00 -10.22
N ARG A 221 -9.81 12.58 -10.73
CA ARG A 221 -9.51 12.71 -12.16
C ARG A 221 -9.97 11.43 -12.86
N GLY A 222 -11.09 11.50 -13.57
CA GLY A 222 -11.44 10.48 -14.55
C GLY A 222 -10.32 10.52 -15.57
N ARG A 223 -9.50 9.47 -15.62
CA ARG A 223 -8.47 9.31 -16.62
C ARG A 223 -9.16 8.92 -17.94
N THR A 224 -9.94 9.83 -18.50
CA THR A 224 -10.59 9.74 -19.81
C THR A 224 -11.07 11.14 -20.23
N GLU A 225 -10.16 12.11 -20.26
CA GLU A 225 -10.28 13.22 -21.19
C GLU A 225 -8.94 13.22 -21.92
N GLU A 226 -8.96 12.93 -23.22
CA GLU A 226 -7.86 13.26 -24.12
C GLU A 226 -7.64 14.76 -23.96
N VAL A 227 -6.66 15.11 -23.13
CA VAL A 227 -6.08 16.44 -23.12
C VAL A 227 -5.32 16.52 -24.42
N ASP A 228 -5.96 17.03 -25.46
CA ASP A 228 -5.32 17.40 -26.71
C ASP A 228 -4.22 18.42 -26.38
N GLU A 229 -2.98 17.92 -26.26
CA GLU A 229 -1.75 18.69 -25.99
C GLU A 229 -1.43 19.72 -27.10
N TYR A 230 -2.33 19.91 -28.06
CA TYR A 230 -2.22 20.83 -29.19
C TYR A 230 -3.15 22.04 -29.12
N ASN A 231 -4.06 22.13 -28.13
CA ASN A 231 -4.94 23.30 -28.02
C ASN A 231 -4.18 24.59 -27.63
N ASP A 232 -3.09 24.48 -26.87
CA ASP A 232 -2.27 25.64 -26.49
C ASP A 232 -1.44 26.20 -27.67
N LEU A 233 -1.27 25.42 -28.75
CA LEU A 233 -0.53 25.84 -29.96
C LEU A 233 -1.44 26.50 -31.02
N LEU A 234 -2.76 26.34 -30.91
CA LEU A 234 -3.74 26.96 -31.81
C LEU A 234 -4.21 28.34 -31.34
N SER A 235 -3.93 28.72 -30.08
CA SER A 235 -4.21 30.06 -29.54
C SER A 235 -3.06 31.07 -29.74
N LEU A 236 -1.99 30.67 -30.41
CA LEU A 236 -0.93 31.58 -30.85
C LEU A 236 -1.25 32.01 -32.29
N ASP A 237 -2.17 32.96 -32.42
CA ASP A 237 -2.39 33.69 -33.67
C ASP A 237 -1.11 34.46 -34.05
N PHE A 238 -0.74 34.35 -35.34
CA PHE A 238 0.20 35.24 -36.03
C PHE A 238 -0.46 36.58 -36.36
#